data_AF-A0AAQ1KE80-F1
#
_entry.id   AF-A0AAQ1KE80-F1
#
_cell.length_a   1.000
_cell.length_b   1.000
_cell.length_c   1.000
_cell.angle_alpha   90.00
_cell.angle_beta   90.00
_cell.angle_gamma   90.00
#
_symmetry.space_group_name_H-M   'P 1'
#
loop_
_entity.id
_entity.type
_entity.pdbx_description
1 polymer ?
#
loop_
_entity_poly.entity_id
_entity_poly.type
_entity_poly.pdbx_seq_one_letter_code
_entity_poly.pdbx_strand_id
1 'polypeptide(L)' 'MFRISRFHDVLKALPRGVFDRLVAEQNADKHSKRFGSWDHLVAMVYAHLAGASSLRALETSFNSHPHQHYHLGTGPIR' A
#
# COMPACT_ATOMS: atom_id res chain seq x y z
N MET A 1 10.79 -16.55 -11.36
CA MET A 1 10.30 -17.20 -10.13
C MET A 1 9.79 -16.10 -9.21
N PHE A 2 8.47 -15.91 -9.14
CA PHE A 2 7.84 -14.81 -8.41
C PHE A 2 7.96 -15.04 -6.91
N ARG A 3 8.65 -14.16 -6.18
CA ARG A 3 8.78 -14.23 -4.73
C ARG A 3 7.77 -13.28 -4.10
N ILE A 4 6.71 -13.86 -3.52
CA ILE A 4 5.76 -13.15 -2.67
C ILE A 4 6.55 -12.57 -1.47
N SER A 5 6.40 -11.27 -1.20
CA SER A 5 7.07 -10.65 -0.04
C SER A 5 6.33 -11.01 1.24
N ARG A 6 7.04 -11.08 2.38
CA ARG A 6 6.41 -11.33 3.68
C ARG A 6 5.35 -10.27 4.01
N PHE A 7 5.53 -9.06 3.50
CA PHE A 7 4.58 -7.98 3.62
C PHE A 7 3.28 -8.26 2.84
N HIS A 8 3.35 -8.86 1.65
CA HIS A 8 2.15 -9.29 0.93
C HIS A 8 1.34 -10.33 1.71
N ASP A 9 1.98 -11.26 2.40
CA ASP A 9 1.26 -12.22 3.25
C ASP A 9 0.55 -11.55 4.43
N VAL A 10 1.10 -10.46 4.99
CA VAL A 10 0.40 -9.62 5.98
C VAL A 10 -0.83 -8.96 5.35
N LEU A 11 -0.70 -8.39 4.14
CA LEU A 11 -1.83 -7.74 3.47
C LEU A 11 -2.96 -8.71 3.06
N LYS A 12 -2.66 -9.99 2.82
CA LYS A 12 -3.71 -11.01 2.54
C LYS A 12 -4.72 -11.16 3.67
N ALA A 13 -4.36 -10.82 4.91
CA ALA A 13 -5.29 -10.85 6.03
C ALA A 13 -6.33 -9.72 5.96
N LEU A 14 -6.10 -8.68 5.15
CA LEU A 14 -7.02 -7.57 4.99
C LEU A 14 -8.10 -7.92 3.95
N PRO A 15 -9.40 -7.76 4.27
CA PRO A 15 -10.48 -8.09 3.36
C PRO A 15 -10.61 -7.04 2.26
N ARG A 16 -9.84 -7.20 1.17
CA ARG A 16 -9.77 -6.21 0.07
C ARG A 16 -11.14 -5.78 -0.46
N GLY A 17 -12.04 -6.72 -0.70
CA GLY A 17 -13.39 -6.41 -1.20
C GLY A 17 -14.24 -5.57 -0.23
N VAL A 18 -14.09 -5.78 1.08
CA VAL A 18 -14.79 -4.95 2.10
C VAL A 18 -14.19 -3.56 2.12
N PHE A 19 -12.87 -3.44 2.05
CA PHE A 19 -12.18 -2.15 1.99
C PHE A 19 -12.59 -1.36 0.74
N ASP A 20 -12.55 -1.96 -0.44
CA ASP A 20 -12.93 -1.30 -1.69
C ASP A 20 -14.40 -0.84 -1.66
N ARG A 21 -15.29 -1.63 -1.05
CA ARG A 21 -16.68 -1.23 -0.81
C ARG A 21 -16.79 0.00 0.08
N LEU A 22 -16.05 0.06 1.18
CA LEU A 22 -16.04 1.23 2.08
C LEU A 22 -15.48 2.48 1.39
N VAL A 23 -14.42 2.34 0.58
CA VAL A 23 -13.86 3.43 -0.23
C VAL A 23 -14.92 3.99 -1.18
N ALA A 24 -15.70 3.11 -1.82
CA ALA A 24 -16.77 3.51 -2.72
C ALA A 24 -17.94 4.20 -1.98
N GLU A 25 -18.43 3.61 -0.89
CA GLU A 25 -19.52 4.17 -0.07
C GLU A 25 -19.17 5.57 0.44
N GLN A 26 -17.93 5.78 0.87
CA GLN A 26 -17.45 7.06 1.41
C GLN A 26 -16.92 8.01 0.35
N ASN A 27 -16.89 7.61 -0.93
CA ASN A 27 -16.26 8.37 -2.01
C ASN A 27 -14.81 8.82 -1.68
N ALA A 28 -14.06 7.99 -0.95
CA ALA A 28 -12.79 8.37 -0.36
C ALA A 28 -11.72 8.71 -1.42
N ASP A 29 -11.82 8.12 -2.61
CA ASP A 29 -10.90 8.37 -3.73
C ASP A 29 -11.39 9.40 -4.75
N LYS A 30 -12.50 10.12 -4.47
CA LYS A 30 -13.13 11.06 -5.42
C LYS A 30 -12.18 12.14 -5.98
N HIS A 31 -11.20 12.56 -5.19
CA HIS A 31 -10.22 13.58 -5.59
C HIS A 31 -8.78 13.03 -5.69
N SER A 32 -8.61 11.73 -5.45
CA SER A 32 -7.33 11.05 -5.50
C SER A 32 -6.93 10.79 -6.95
N LYS A 33 -5.79 11.31 -7.39
CA LYS A 33 -5.32 11.16 -8.78
C LYS A 33 -4.37 9.99 -9.00
N ARG A 34 -3.48 9.75 -8.03
CA ARG A 34 -2.36 8.80 -8.17
C ARG A 34 -2.07 8.00 -6.89
N PHE A 35 -2.64 8.43 -5.77
CA PHE A 35 -2.44 7.84 -4.46
C PHE A 35 -3.81 7.68 -3.82
N GLY A 36 -4.41 6.52 -4.03
CA GLY A 36 -5.73 6.18 -3.54
C GLY A 36 -5.70 5.63 -2.12
N SER A 37 -6.88 5.31 -1.59
CA SER A 37 -7.07 4.83 -0.23
C SER A 37 -6.34 3.50 0.01
N TRP A 38 -6.25 2.64 -1.01
CA TRP A 38 -5.46 1.41 -0.92
C TRP A 38 -3.96 1.70 -0.83
N ASP A 39 -3.44 2.59 -1.67
CA ASP A 39 -2.02 2.98 -1.63
C ASP A 39 -1.67 3.58 -0.26
N HIS A 40 -2.57 4.39 0.30
CA HIS A 40 -2.42 4.96 1.63
C HIS A 40 -2.41 3.91 2.73
N LEU A 41 -3.34 2.95 2.72
CA LEU A 41 -3.37 1.86 3.69
C LEU A 41 -2.08 1.05 3.64
N VAL A 42 -1.66 0.64 2.44
CA VAL A 42 -0.43 -0.14 2.25
C VAL A 42 0.80 0.63 2.74
N ALA A 43 0.89 1.92 2.42
CA ALA A 43 1.96 2.79 2.89
C ALA A 43 2.01 2.87 4.43
N MET A 44 0.86 3.03 5.09
CA MET A 44 0.77 3.13 6.55
C MET A 44 1.16 1.84 7.26
N VAL A 45 0.68 0.68 6.77
CA VAL A 45 1.05 -0.62 7.35
C VAL A 45 2.55 -0.87 7.15
N TYR A 46 3.08 -0.58 5.95
CA TYR A 46 4.50 -0.71 5.69
C TYR A 46 5.33 0.21 6.60
N ALA A 47 4.95 1.48 6.75
CA ALA A 47 5.66 2.45 7.58
C ALA A 47 5.77 1.98 9.04
N HIS A 48 4.67 1.43 9.58
CA HIS A 48 4.64 0.91 10.93
C HIS A 48 5.58 -0.29 11.11
N LEU A 49 5.55 -1.26 10.19
CA LEU A 49 6.39 -2.46 10.25
C LEU A 49 7.87 -2.18 9.97
N ALA A 50 8.15 -1.21 9.09
CA ALA A 50 9.51 -0.80 8.74
C ALA A 50 10.12 0.17 9.76
N GLY A 51 9.35 0.65 10.75
CA GLY A 51 9.79 1.68 11.69
C GLY A 51 10.18 2.98 10.99
N ALA A 52 9.46 3.35 9.92
CA ALA A 52 9.80 4.53 9.12
C ALA A 52 9.65 5.81 9.96
N SER A 53 10.76 6.53 10.15
CA SER A 53 10.82 7.74 10.98
C SER A 53 10.41 9.03 10.22
N SER A 54 10.24 8.95 8.91
CA SER A 54 9.82 10.08 8.08
C SER A 54 9.16 9.61 6.78
N LEU A 55 8.40 10.49 6.13
CA LEU A 55 7.81 10.23 4.81
C LEU A 55 8.88 9.94 3.75
N ARG A 56 10.03 10.61 3.81
CA ARG A 56 11.14 10.35 2.89
C ARG A 56 11.74 8.97 3.10
N ALA A 57 11.92 8.56 4.36
CA ALA A 57 12.42 7.22 4.67
C ALA A 57 11.43 6.14 4.22
N LEU A 58 10.12 6.37 4.40
CA LEU A 58 9.06 5.53 3.86
C LEU A 58 9.14 5.42 2.34
N GLU A 59 9.09 6.55 1.62
CA GLU A 59 9.17 6.62 0.16
C GLU A 59 10.40 5.86 -0.37
N THR A 60 11.57 6.16 0.20
CA THR A 60 12.86 5.58 -0.24
C THR A 60 12.89 4.07 -0.02
N SER A 61 12.50 3.60 1.16
CA SER A 61 12.55 2.18 1.51
C SER A 61 11.47 1.35 0.82
N PHE A 62 10.28 1.92 0.61
CA PHE A 62 9.20 1.26 -0.12
C PHE A 62 9.51 1.16 -1.61
N ASN A 63 10.02 2.24 -2.20
CA ASN A 63 10.31 2.29 -3.64
C ASN A 63 11.57 1.52 -4.06
N SER A 64 12.43 1.11 -3.11
CA SER A 64 13.59 0.26 -3.41
C SER A 64 13.22 -1.18 -3.79
N HIS A 65 11.94 -1.57 -3.63
CA HIS A 65 11.43 -2.90 -3.94
C HIS A 65 10.31 -2.88 -5.03
N PRO A 66 10.55 -2.32 -6.23
CA PRO A 66 9.49 -2.05 -7.21
C PRO A 66 8.78 -3.31 -7.74
N HIS A 67 9.47 -4.45 -7.75
CA HIS A 67 8.89 -5.73 -8.16
C HIS A 67 7.77 -6.22 -7.23
N GLN A 68 7.72 -5.73 -5.99
CA GLN A 68 6.71 -6.14 -5.01
C GLN A 68 5.41 -5.35 -5.16
N HIS A 69 5.47 -4.11 -5.68
CA HIS A 69 4.32 -3.22 -5.78
C HIS A 69 3.15 -3.85 -6.53
N TYR A 70 3.44 -4.54 -7.64
CA TYR A 70 2.43 -5.26 -8.42
C TYR A 70 1.66 -6.30 -7.58
N HIS A 71 2.38 -7.09 -6.78
CA HIS A 71 1.75 -8.10 -5.93
C HIS A 71 0.94 -7.48 -4.79
N LEU A 72 1.30 -6.28 -4.34
CA LEU A 72 0.59 -5.53 -3.31
C LEU A 72 -0.63 -4.76 -3.87
N GLY A 73 -0.83 -4.76 -5.19
CA GLY A 73 -1.92 -4.02 -5.85
C GLY A 73 -1.79 -2.50 -5.71
N THR A 74 -0.55 -2.00 -5.64
CA THR A 74 -0.21 -0.57 -5.50
C THR A 74 0.94 -0.21 -6.45
N GLY A 75 1.29 1.08 -6.51
CA GLY A 75 2.41 1.61 -7.27
C GLY A 75 3.49 2.23 -6.37
N PRO A 76 4.51 2.86 -6.97
CA PRO A 76 5.49 3.61 -6.20
C PRO A 76 4.85 4.80 -5.48
N ILE A 77 5.23 5.01 -4.22
CA ILE A 77 4.78 6.15 -3.39
C ILE A 77 5.54 7.41 -3.84
N ARG A 78 4.86 8.55 -3.97
CA ARG A 78 5.45 9.84 -4.38
C ARG A 78 4.76 11.00 -3.67
#